data_AF-A0A967U3C9-F1
#
_entry.id   AF-A0A967U3C9-F1
#
_cell.length_a   1.000
_cell.length_b   1.000
_cell.length_c   1.000
_cell.angle_alpha   90.00
_cell.angle_beta   90.00
_cell.angle_gamma   90.00
#
_symmetry.space_group_name_H-M   'P 1'
#
loop_
_entity.id
_entity.type
_entity.pdbx_description
1 polymer ?
#
loop_
_entity_poly.entity_id
_entity_poly.type
_entity_poly.pdbx_seq_one_letter_code
_entity_poly.pdbx_strand_id
1 'polypeptide(L)'
;MPLPRLVLNFEERGQDEKDLFLVAYGDMLFDSPELFGKPASNLGLACSTCHNRSDINKSFFIPGISHKPGSIDVDGHFFNPLFNDHRKDSIDIPSLRGIRFTAPYGRDGRFASLRDFVRNVIVNEFGGAEPTPLMLDSLVTYMLEFDWLPSPFLNPDGTLNDKASKQAKNGEKLFNKKFASMGDRACSSCHMPSSNFIDGLRHDIGSGNSSSPNARDSFFDTPTLINVKYTAPYFHDGSLENLSDVVQWFNEKYKLQLSEKEKADLTAYLDEVGAGEEPFENFDYENTQFTLDWSELSTFLSTLNTLIPAEDKFHIKLLLDTVAKDLKVDAAGLKNLDQSSLVYELTDKLDSILAAVEKDDWQTSASLWLEYQQLENKYGPKFK
;
A
#
# COMPACT_ATOMS: atom_id res chain seq x y z
N MET A 1 12.14 0.05 11.36
CA MET A 1 11.55 1.35 11.01
C MET A 1 10.20 1.45 11.71
N PRO A 2 9.70 2.65 12.03
CA PRO A 2 8.34 2.76 12.55
C PRO A 2 7.35 2.21 11.53
N LEU A 3 6.35 1.46 11.99
CA LEU A 3 5.32 0.86 11.14
C LEU A 3 4.35 1.97 10.69
N PRO A 4 4.04 2.12 9.39
CA PRO A 4 3.08 3.12 8.94
C PRO A 4 1.71 2.90 9.55
N ARG A 5 1.03 4.00 9.92
CA ARG A 5 -0.38 3.94 10.31
C ARG A 5 -1.24 3.66 9.08
N LEU A 6 -2.12 2.66 9.19
CA LEU A 6 -3.19 2.38 8.24
C LEU A 6 -4.43 3.19 8.64
N VAL A 7 -5.12 3.79 7.67
CA VAL A 7 -6.38 4.50 7.89
C VAL A 7 -7.40 3.92 6.93
N LEU A 8 -8.47 3.32 7.47
CA LEU A 8 -9.50 2.66 6.69
C LEU A 8 -10.84 3.38 6.85
N ASN A 9 -11.55 3.59 5.75
CA ASN A 9 -12.77 4.38 5.74
C ASN A 9 -13.95 3.76 6.50
N PHE A 10 -14.00 2.43 6.60
CA PHE A 10 -15.02 1.75 7.39
C PHE A 10 -14.84 2.00 8.90
N GLU A 11 -13.61 2.23 9.37
CA GLU A 11 -13.33 2.51 10.78
C GLU A 11 -13.93 3.87 11.19
N GLU A 12 -13.83 4.88 10.32
CA GLU A 12 -14.49 6.19 10.53
C GLU A 12 -16.02 6.08 10.58
N ARG A 13 -16.58 5.08 9.90
CA ARG A 13 -18.01 4.75 9.94
C ARG A 13 -18.40 3.92 11.17
N GLY A 14 -17.43 3.56 12.03
CA GLY A 14 -17.63 2.74 13.23
C GLY A 14 -17.97 1.28 12.93
N GLN A 15 -17.53 0.77 11.77
CA GLN A 15 -17.71 -0.63 11.38
C GLN A 15 -16.52 -1.48 11.83
N ASP A 16 -16.77 -2.74 12.15
CA ASP A 16 -15.72 -3.74 12.40
C ASP A 16 -15.44 -4.49 11.10
N GLU A 17 -14.17 -4.62 10.73
CA GLU A 17 -13.75 -5.35 9.54
C GLU A 17 -14.22 -6.81 9.56
N LYS A 18 -14.32 -7.42 10.76
CA LYS A 18 -14.78 -8.79 10.92
C LYS A 18 -16.22 -9.00 10.42
N ASP A 19 -17.00 -7.94 10.34
CA ASP A 19 -18.37 -7.95 9.82
C ASP A 19 -18.44 -7.63 8.30
N LEU A 20 -17.30 -7.30 7.69
CA LEU A 20 -17.17 -6.88 6.30
C LEU A 20 -16.40 -7.92 5.48
N PHE A 21 -17.06 -9.04 5.15
CA PHE A 21 -16.42 -10.18 4.46
C PHE A 21 -15.52 -9.80 3.27
N LEU A 22 -15.97 -8.91 2.37
CA LEU A 22 -15.16 -8.52 1.20
C LEU A 22 -13.90 -7.74 1.58
N VAL A 23 -13.97 -6.93 2.63
CA VAL A 23 -12.83 -6.16 3.15
C VAL A 23 -11.86 -7.11 3.82
N ALA A 24 -12.31 -7.89 4.82
CA ALA A 24 -11.47 -8.87 5.53
C ALA A 24 -10.83 -9.91 4.61
N TYR A 25 -11.55 -10.37 3.59
CA TYR A 25 -11.00 -11.29 2.60
C TYR A 25 -10.02 -10.58 1.65
N GLY A 26 -10.28 -9.31 1.31
CA GLY A 26 -9.39 -8.49 0.50
C GLY A 26 -8.09 -8.17 1.21
N ASP A 27 -8.14 -7.88 2.51
CA ASP A 27 -6.98 -7.68 3.38
C ASP A 27 -6.11 -8.93 3.43
N MET A 28 -6.72 -10.09 3.74
CA MET A 28 -6.00 -11.37 3.71
C MET A 28 -5.31 -11.64 2.36
N LEU A 29 -6.01 -11.39 1.26
CA LEU A 29 -5.44 -11.56 -0.08
C LEU A 29 -4.28 -10.58 -0.33
N PHE A 30 -4.38 -9.35 0.17
CA PHE A 30 -3.33 -8.33 0.04
C PHE A 30 -2.03 -8.76 0.75
N ASP A 31 -2.16 -9.55 1.81
CA ASP A 31 -1.06 -10.12 2.59
C ASP A 31 -0.67 -11.55 2.16
N SER A 32 -1.37 -12.14 1.20
CA SER A 32 -1.11 -13.52 0.76
C SER A 32 -0.06 -13.61 -0.35
N PRO A 33 1.08 -14.31 -0.12
CA PRO A 33 2.04 -14.60 -1.18
C PRO A 33 1.49 -15.55 -2.26
N GLU A 34 0.43 -16.30 -1.94
CA GLU A 34 -0.16 -17.31 -2.83
C GLU A 34 -0.88 -16.68 -4.04
N LEU A 35 -1.09 -15.36 -4.04
CA LEU A 35 -1.54 -14.63 -5.24
C LEU A 35 -0.51 -14.66 -6.37
N PHE A 36 0.79 -14.70 -6.04
CA PHE A 36 1.86 -14.51 -7.01
C PHE A 36 2.45 -15.81 -7.53
N GLY A 37 2.99 -15.75 -8.75
CA GLY A 37 3.73 -16.84 -9.36
C GLY A 37 5.10 -17.05 -8.70
N LYS A 38 5.77 -18.12 -9.10
CA LYS A 38 7.18 -18.33 -8.73
C LYS A 38 8.08 -17.48 -9.63
N PRO A 39 9.12 -16.83 -9.08
CA PRO A 39 9.69 -17.02 -7.74
C PRO A 39 9.08 -16.18 -6.60
N ALA A 40 8.20 -15.22 -6.87
CA ALA A 40 7.71 -14.25 -5.87
C ALA A 40 7.04 -14.92 -4.65
N SER A 41 6.13 -15.87 -4.84
CA SER A 41 5.48 -16.59 -3.74
C SER A 41 6.47 -17.39 -2.87
N ASN A 42 7.51 -17.98 -3.47
CA ASN A 42 8.56 -18.67 -2.71
C ASN A 42 9.39 -17.71 -1.84
N LEU A 43 9.52 -16.45 -2.25
CA LEU A 43 10.18 -15.40 -1.48
C LEU A 43 9.25 -14.81 -0.40
N GLY A 44 7.98 -15.24 -0.36
CA GLY A 44 6.98 -14.69 0.56
C GLY A 44 6.54 -13.28 0.18
N LEU A 45 6.68 -12.87 -1.08
CA LEU A 45 6.22 -11.56 -1.52
C LEU A 45 4.69 -11.53 -1.59
N ALA A 46 4.09 -10.53 -0.95
CA ALA A 46 2.69 -10.14 -1.07
C ALA A 46 2.60 -8.65 -1.43
N CYS A 47 1.39 -8.13 -1.65
CA CYS A 47 1.21 -6.69 -1.92
C CYS A 47 1.74 -5.85 -0.75
N SER A 48 1.46 -6.27 0.49
CA SER A 48 1.91 -5.61 1.73
C SER A 48 3.43 -5.61 1.92
N THR A 49 4.16 -6.54 1.28
CA THR A 49 5.63 -6.57 1.35
C THR A 49 6.24 -5.30 0.74
N CYS A 50 5.62 -4.78 -0.33
CA CYS A 50 6.01 -3.54 -0.99
C CYS A 50 5.20 -2.34 -0.45
N HIS A 51 3.89 -2.53 -0.29
CA HIS A 51 2.93 -1.51 0.14
C HIS A 51 2.48 -1.75 1.58
N ASN A 52 3.41 -1.60 2.53
CA ASN A 52 3.18 -1.88 3.94
C ASN A 52 2.12 -0.95 4.53
N ARG A 53 0.97 -1.51 4.90
CA ARG A 53 -0.17 -0.78 5.52
C ARG A 53 -0.61 0.42 4.69
N SER A 54 -0.83 0.18 3.40
CA SER A 54 -1.17 1.18 2.37
C SER A 54 -0.08 2.21 2.07
N ASP A 55 1.10 2.14 2.71
CA ASP A 55 2.19 3.08 2.49
C ASP A 55 3.45 2.39 1.92
N ILE A 56 4.46 3.17 1.55
CA ILE A 56 5.69 2.65 0.96
C ILE A 56 6.55 1.85 1.97
N ASN A 57 7.01 0.65 1.58
CA ASN A 57 8.11 -0.03 2.29
C ASN A 57 9.49 0.47 1.82
N LYS A 58 9.98 1.53 2.46
CA LYS A 58 11.28 2.16 2.13
C LYS A 58 12.51 1.28 2.34
N SER A 59 12.38 0.16 3.06
CA SER A 59 13.49 -0.79 3.26
C SER A 59 13.42 -2.00 2.33
N PHE A 60 12.37 -2.12 1.52
CA PHE A 60 12.25 -3.21 0.57
C PHE A 60 13.44 -3.22 -0.39
N PHE A 61 14.13 -4.36 -0.50
CA PHE A 61 15.28 -4.49 -1.36
C PHE A 61 15.51 -5.94 -1.77
N ILE A 62 15.52 -6.21 -3.07
CA ILE A 62 15.93 -7.51 -3.63
C ILE A 62 17.20 -7.28 -4.47
N PRO A 63 18.36 -7.85 -4.07
CA PRO A 63 19.60 -7.70 -4.82
C PRO A 63 19.46 -8.09 -6.30
N GLY A 64 19.84 -7.18 -7.19
CA GLY A 64 19.78 -7.39 -8.65
C GLY A 64 18.44 -7.06 -9.31
N ILE A 65 17.39 -6.84 -8.52
CA ILE A 65 16.05 -6.40 -8.97
C ILE A 65 15.78 -4.96 -8.52
N SER A 66 16.16 -4.63 -7.30
CA SER A 66 16.10 -3.27 -6.76
C SER A 66 17.43 -2.54 -7.02
N HIS A 67 17.38 -1.34 -7.60
CA HIS A 67 18.57 -0.48 -7.68
C HIS A 67 18.92 0.16 -6.32
N LYS A 68 17.91 0.34 -5.46
CA LYS A 68 18.03 0.86 -4.09
C LYS A 68 16.86 0.44 -3.19
N PRO A 69 16.93 0.67 -1.86
CA PRO A 69 15.79 0.42 -0.97
C PRO A 69 14.52 1.19 -1.38
N GLY A 70 13.36 0.54 -1.30
CA GLY A 70 12.06 1.10 -1.71
C GLY A 70 11.82 1.10 -3.23
N SER A 71 12.64 0.39 -4.01
CA SER A 71 12.48 0.25 -5.46
C SER A 71 12.39 -1.21 -5.89
N ILE A 72 11.74 -1.46 -7.03
CA ILE A 72 11.61 -2.79 -7.61
C ILE A 72 11.40 -2.70 -9.13
N ASP A 73 12.02 -3.61 -9.87
CA ASP A 73 11.77 -3.88 -11.29
C ASP A 73 10.83 -5.10 -11.38
N VAL A 74 9.57 -4.86 -11.73
CA VAL A 74 8.51 -5.88 -11.73
C VAL A 74 8.15 -6.39 -13.12
N ASP A 75 8.53 -5.65 -14.16
CA ASP A 75 8.36 -6.00 -15.57
C ASP A 75 9.65 -6.50 -16.22
N GLY A 76 10.69 -6.75 -15.44
CA GLY A 76 11.86 -7.54 -15.83
C GLY A 76 11.63 -9.05 -15.84
N HIS A 77 12.59 -9.79 -16.39
CA HIS A 77 12.51 -11.25 -16.55
C HIS A 77 12.40 -12.09 -15.27
N PHE A 78 12.67 -11.53 -14.09
CA PHE A 78 12.82 -12.31 -12.85
C PHE A 78 11.51 -12.92 -12.37
N PHE A 79 10.43 -12.12 -12.34
CA PHE A 79 9.13 -12.56 -11.86
C PHE A 79 8.30 -13.22 -12.95
N ASN A 80 8.26 -12.61 -14.14
CA ASN A 80 7.55 -13.16 -15.28
C ASN A 80 8.32 -12.97 -16.60
N PRO A 81 9.08 -13.99 -17.04
CA PRO A 81 9.86 -13.91 -18.28
C PRO A 81 9.06 -13.57 -19.54
N LEU A 82 7.75 -13.86 -19.57
CA LEU A 82 6.88 -13.58 -20.71
C LEU A 82 6.52 -12.10 -20.84
N PHE A 83 6.63 -11.33 -19.76
CA PHE A 83 6.32 -9.90 -19.69
C PHE A 83 7.56 -9.02 -19.57
N ASN A 84 8.74 -9.61 -19.73
CA ASN A 84 10.02 -8.91 -19.73
C ASN A 84 10.05 -7.80 -20.79
N ASP A 85 10.24 -6.55 -20.35
CA ASP A 85 10.38 -5.39 -21.22
C ASP A 85 11.83 -5.21 -21.75
N HIS A 86 12.75 -6.05 -21.28
CA HIS A 86 14.19 -6.07 -21.57
C HIS A 86 14.97 -4.84 -21.09
N ARG A 87 14.42 -4.10 -20.12
CA ARG A 87 15.06 -2.96 -19.49
C ARG A 87 15.50 -3.31 -18.08
N LYS A 88 16.18 -2.36 -17.46
CA LYS A 88 16.68 -2.43 -16.08
C LYS A 88 16.45 -1.06 -15.46
N ASP A 89 15.21 -0.83 -15.08
CA ASP A 89 14.68 0.47 -14.68
C ASP A 89 13.68 0.30 -13.54
N SER A 90 14.12 -0.39 -12.48
CA SER A 90 13.36 -0.46 -11.22
C SER A 90 12.89 0.92 -10.79
N ILE A 91 11.59 1.02 -10.52
CA ILE A 91 10.91 2.24 -10.11
C ILE A 91 10.71 2.26 -8.60
N ASP A 92 10.43 3.43 -8.04
CA ASP A 92 9.99 3.56 -6.65
C ASP A 92 8.62 2.91 -6.44
N ILE A 93 8.44 2.31 -5.27
CA ILE A 93 7.16 1.73 -4.84
C ILE A 93 6.25 2.88 -4.36
N PRO A 94 5.12 3.17 -5.02
CA PRO A 94 4.25 4.27 -4.60
C PRO A 94 3.46 3.94 -3.32
N SER A 95 3.07 4.97 -2.57
CA SER A 95 2.06 4.84 -1.53
C SER A 95 0.70 4.55 -2.15
N LEU A 96 -0.13 3.75 -1.49
CA LEU A 96 -1.51 3.44 -1.89
C LEU A 96 -2.55 4.23 -1.08
N ARG A 97 -2.14 5.11 -0.18
CA ARG A 97 -3.06 5.95 0.59
C ARG A 97 -3.95 6.79 -0.33
N GLY A 98 -5.26 6.70 -0.10
CA GLY A 98 -6.26 7.40 -0.90
C GLY A 98 -6.36 6.92 -2.34
N ILE A 99 -5.91 5.69 -2.66
CA ILE A 99 -5.84 5.16 -4.03
C ILE A 99 -7.15 5.29 -4.82
N ARG A 100 -8.30 5.25 -4.15
CA ARG A 100 -9.63 5.49 -4.74
C ARG A 100 -9.76 6.83 -5.49
N PHE A 101 -8.91 7.81 -5.17
CA PHE A 101 -8.92 9.14 -5.77
C PHE A 101 -7.82 9.34 -6.81
N THR A 102 -6.94 8.36 -7.05
CA THR A 102 -5.68 8.56 -7.78
C THR A 102 -5.70 8.07 -9.22
N ALA A 103 -6.86 7.67 -9.75
CA ALA A 103 -6.97 7.21 -11.13
C ALA A 103 -6.46 8.28 -12.13
N PRO A 104 -5.87 7.87 -13.27
CA PRO A 104 -5.64 6.48 -13.72
C PRO A 104 -4.55 5.75 -12.92
N TYR A 105 -4.45 4.42 -13.10
CA TYR A 105 -3.57 3.55 -12.33
C TYR A 105 -2.39 3.01 -13.16
N GLY A 106 -1.32 2.63 -12.45
CA GLY A 106 0.01 2.37 -13.00
C GLY A 106 0.83 3.67 -13.10
N ARG A 107 2.16 3.58 -13.05
CA ARG A 107 3.03 4.78 -13.04
C ARG A 107 2.89 5.66 -14.28
N ASP A 108 2.46 5.05 -15.39
CA ASP A 108 2.22 5.65 -16.69
C ASP A 108 0.73 5.76 -17.02
N GLY A 109 -0.16 5.67 -16.01
CA GLY A 109 -1.61 5.87 -16.13
C GLY A 109 -2.30 4.98 -17.15
N ARG A 110 -1.76 3.78 -17.43
CA ARG A 110 -2.25 2.92 -18.52
C ARG A 110 -3.57 2.20 -18.19
N PHE A 111 -3.97 2.16 -16.92
CA PHE A 111 -5.19 1.49 -16.47
C PHE A 111 -6.24 2.48 -16.00
N ALA A 112 -7.44 2.42 -16.57
CA ALA A 112 -8.58 3.23 -16.12
C ALA A 112 -9.29 2.64 -14.89
N SER A 113 -8.98 1.40 -14.52
CA SER A 113 -9.68 0.61 -13.50
C SER A 113 -8.67 0.04 -12.51
N LEU A 114 -8.94 0.19 -11.21
CA LEU A 114 -8.12 -0.39 -10.15
C LEU A 114 -8.14 -1.92 -10.26
N ARG A 115 -9.29 -2.49 -10.64
CA ARG A 115 -9.45 -3.93 -10.85
C ARG A 115 -8.54 -4.46 -11.96
N ASP A 116 -8.46 -3.75 -13.08
CA ASP A 116 -7.60 -4.15 -14.20
C ASP A 116 -6.12 -4.01 -13.84
N PHE A 117 -5.78 -2.96 -13.08
CA PHE A 117 -4.43 -2.77 -12.57
C PHE A 117 -4.02 -3.89 -11.60
N VAL A 118 -4.84 -4.20 -10.59
CA VAL A 118 -4.56 -5.30 -9.63
C VAL A 118 -4.40 -6.63 -10.35
N ARG A 119 -5.26 -6.95 -11.32
CA ARG A 119 -5.11 -8.15 -12.16
C ARG A 119 -3.78 -8.13 -12.93
N ASN A 120 -3.38 -6.99 -13.50
CA ASN A 120 -2.10 -6.85 -14.19
C ASN A 120 -0.91 -7.15 -13.26
N VAL A 121 -0.91 -6.60 -12.06
CA VAL A 121 0.14 -6.86 -11.06
C VAL A 121 0.24 -8.36 -10.79
N ILE A 122 -0.89 -9.02 -10.50
CA ILE A 122 -0.91 -10.45 -10.17
C ILE A 122 -0.43 -11.31 -11.35
N VAL A 123 -1.04 -11.14 -12.53
CA VAL A 123 -0.87 -12.08 -13.65
C VAL A 123 0.34 -11.73 -14.51
N ASN A 124 0.55 -10.46 -14.81
CA ASN A 124 1.54 -10.03 -15.78
C ASN A 124 2.88 -9.72 -15.11
N GLU A 125 2.89 -8.93 -14.04
CA GLU A 125 4.13 -8.56 -13.35
C GLU A 125 4.66 -9.74 -12.51
N PHE A 126 3.80 -10.35 -11.68
CA PHE A 126 4.23 -11.41 -10.77
C PHE A 126 3.93 -12.84 -11.23
N GLY A 127 3.36 -13.04 -12.43
CA GLY A 127 3.18 -14.36 -13.03
C GLY A 127 2.22 -15.29 -12.29
N GLY A 128 1.32 -14.74 -11.48
CA GLY A 128 0.29 -15.45 -10.74
C GLY A 128 -0.81 -16.02 -11.64
N ALA A 129 -1.63 -16.90 -11.07
CA ALA A 129 -2.81 -17.41 -11.75
C ALA A 129 -3.88 -16.32 -11.90
N GLU A 130 -4.81 -16.51 -12.83
CA GLU A 130 -5.97 -15.63 -12.97
C GLU A 130 -6.80 -15.65 -11.67
N PRO A 131 -6.96 -14.52 -10.96
CA PRO A 131 -7.74 -14.53 -9.72
C PRO A 131 -9.23 -14.66 -10.03
N THR A 132 -9.99 -15.27 -9.12
CA THR A 132 -11.45 -15.38 -9.27
C THR A 132 -12.10 -13.99 -9.22
N PRO A 133 -13.34 -13.83 -9.72
CA PRO A 133 -14.06 -12.58 -9.60
C PRO A 133 -14.15 -12.09 -8.15
N LEU A 134 -14.41 -13.01 -7.22
CA LEU A 134 -14.47 -12.74 -5.78
C LEU A 134 -13.12 -12.21 -5.26
N MET A 135 -12.00 -12.84 -5.60
CA MET A 135 -10.68 -12.39 -5.15
C MET A 135 -10.38 -10.96 -5.62
N LEU A 136 -10.62 -10.65 -6.89
CA LEU A 136 -10.42 -9.29 -7.41
C LEU A 136 -11.40 -8.29 -6.80
N ASP A 137 -12.67 -8.66 -6.59
CA ASP A 137 -13.65 -7.76 -5.99
C ASP A 137 -13.30 -7.47 -4.53
N SER A 138 -12.86 -8.47 -3.77
CA SER A 138 -12.39 -8.33 -2.39
C SER A 138 -11.14 -7.45 -2.30
N LEU A 139 -10.09 -7.73 -3.09
CA LEU A 139 -8.88 -6.91 -3.12
C LEU A 139 -9.18 -5.45 -3.43
N VAL A 140 -9.98 -5.20 -4.48
CA VAL A 140 -10.37 -3.82 -4.85
C VAL A 140 -11.21 -3.18 -3.75
N THR A 141 -12.14 -3.92 -3.14
CA THR A 141 -12.96 -3.41 -2.02
C THR A 141 -12.09 -2.97 -0.86
N TYR A 142 -11.13 -3.81 -0.43
CA TYR A 142 -10.18 -3.47 0.63
C TYR A 142 -9.31 -2.26 0.26
N MET A 143 -8.70 -2.26 -0.93
CA MET A 143 -7.84 -1.16 -1.36
C MET A 143 -8.60 0.18 -1.47
N LEU A 144 -9.90 0.16 -1.79
CA LEU A 144 -10.73 1.37 -1.82
C LEU A 144 -11.03 1.94 -0.42
N GLU A 145 -10.77 1.19 0.65
CA GLU A 145 -10.88 1.67 2.02
C GLU A 145 -9.63 2.46 2.46
N PHE A 146 -8.48 2.32 1.79
CA PHE A 146 -7.25 3.05 2.09
C PHE A 146 -7.45 4.57 1.97
N ASP A 147 -7.35 5.28 3.09
CA ASP A 147 -7.42 6.73 3.13
C ASP A 147 -6.08 7.41 3.31
N TRP A 148 -6.08 8.73 3.15
CA TRP A 148 -4.97 9.57 3.60
C TRP A 148 -4.95 9.69 5.11
N LEU A 149 -3.76 9.92 5.66
CA LEU A 149 -3.63 10.45 7.00
C LEU A 149 -4.28 11.85 7.05
N PRO A 150 -5.10 12.15 8.08
CA PRO A 150 -5.67 13.48 8.26
C PRO A 150 -4.58 14.55 8.25
N SER A 151 -4.80 15.63 7.50
CA SER A 151 -3.83 16.73 7.46
C SER A 151 -4.14 17.76 8.56
N PRO A 152 -3.14 18.18 9.36
CA PRO A 152 -3.34 19.23 10.35
C PRO A 152 -3.34 20.64 9.72
N PHE A 153 -2.86 20.79 8.48
CA PHE A 153 -2.58 22.10 7.86
C PHE A 153 -3.48 22.43 6.67
N LEU A 154 -4.27 21.49 6.16
CA LEU A 154 -5.15 21.70 5.01
C LEU A 154 -6.60 21.94 5.42
N ASN A 155 -7.28 22.79 4.66
CA ASN A 155 -8.73 22.85 4.59
C ASN A 155 -9.24 21.75 3.63
N PRO A 156 -10.54 21.40 3.66
CA PRO A 156 -11.10 20.41 2.73
C PRO A 156 -10.95 20.72 1.24
N ASP A 157 -10.69 21.98 0.87
CA ASP A 157 -10.44 22.41 -0.51
C ASP A 157 -8.95 22.34 -0.93
N GLY A 158 -8.09 21.82 -0.05
CA GLY A 158 -6.65 21.69 -0.27
C GLY A 158 -5.83 22.96 -0.02
N THR A 159 -6.44 24.07 0.44
CA THR A 159 -5.71 25.28 0.82
C THR A 159 -5.14 25.21 2.24
N LEU A 160 -4.08 25.96 2.54
CA LEU A 160 -3.53 26.01 3.89
C LEU A 160 -4.47 26.71 4.88
N ASN A 161 -4.63 26.13 6.07
CA ASN A 161 -5.42 26.66 7.17
C ASN A 161 -4.62 27.61 8.09
N ASP A 162 -5.20 28.02 9.22
CA ASP A 162 -4.54 28.95 10.16
C ASP A 162 -3.42 28.36 11.01
N LYS A 163 -3.34 27.03 11.13
CA LYS A 163 -2.25 26.33 11.81
C LYS A 163 -0.98 26.29 10.97
N ALA A 164 -1.09 26.48 9.65
CA ALA A 164 0.03 26.47 8.72
C ALA A 164 1.01 27.62 8.97
N SER A 165 2.31 27.37 8.76
CA SER A 165 3.33 28.38 9.04
C SER A 165 3.27 29.54 8.06
N LYS A 166 3.76 30.71 8.49
CA LYS A 166 3.90 31.88 7.59
C LYS A 166 4.80 31.57 6.38
N GLN A 167 5.78 30.68 6.56
CA GLN A 167 6.70 30.26 5.51
C GLN A 167 5.97 29.43 4.45
N ALA A 168 5.20 28.42 4.86
CA ALA A 168 4.39 27.61 3.96
C ALA A 168 3.31 28.44 3.25
N LYS A 169 2.68 29.41 3.93
CA LYS A 169 1.75 30.37 3.29
C LYS A 169 2.41 31.26 2.23
N ASN A 170 3.71 31.53 2.34
CA ASN A 170 4.44 32.20 1.24
C ASN A 170 4.72 31.21 0.11
N GLY A 171 5.07 29.97 0.44
CA GLY A 171 5.23 28.88 -0.53
C GLY A 171 3.98 28.64 -1.35
N GLU A 172 2.80 28.62 -0.74
CA GLU A 172 1.51 28.47 -1.43
C GLU A 172 1.30 29.55 -2.50
N LYS A 173 1.69 30.81 -2.22
CA LYS A 173 1.62 31.89 -3.21
C LYS A 173 2.53 31.63 -4.41
N LEU A 174 3.73 31.11 -4.17
CA LEU A 174 4.69 30.73 -5.22
C LEU A 174 4.19 29.52 -6.00
N PHE A 175 3.61 28.54 -5.32
CA PHE A 175 3.05 27.34 -5.92
C PHE A 175 1.91 27.64 -6.90
N ASN A 176 1.13 28.68 -6.59
CA ASN A 176 0.06 29.20 -7.44
C ASN A 176 0.51 30.26 -8.46
N LYS A 177 1.77 30.69 -8.43
CA LYS A 177 2.32 31.68 -9.36
C LYS A 177 2.58 31.04 -10.72
N LYS A 178 2.17 31.72 -11.79
CA LYS A 178 2.51 31.32 -13.16
C LYS A 178 3.95 31.69 -13.49
N PHE A 179 4.64 30.77 -14.15
CA PHE A 179 6.00 30.97 -14.66
C PHE A 179 5.99 30.92 -16.18
N ALA A 180 6.46 32.00 -16.82
CA ALA A 180 6.54 32.07 -18.29
C ALA A 180 7.42 30.93 -18.87
N SER A 181 8.47 30.54 -18.15
CA SER A 181 9.36 29.45 -18.54
C SER A 181 8.72 28.05 -18.43
N MET A 182 7.55 27.92 -17.80
CA MET A 182 6.71 26.72 -17.80
C MET A 182 5.54 26.82 -18.79
N GLY A 183 5.58 27.78 -19.72
CA GLY A 183 4.48 28.05 -20.65
C GLY A 183 3.26 28.65 -19.95
N ASP A 184 3.51 29.63 -19.06
CA ASP A 184 2.48 30.34 -18.27
C ASP A 184 1.64 29.44 -17.35
N ARG A 185 2.22 28.33 -16.92
CA ARG A 185 1.66 27.41 -15.92
C ARG A 185 2.21 27.68 -14.52
N ALA A 186 1.47 27.25 -13.51
CA ALA A 186 1.89 27.19 -12.11
C ALA A 186 2.08 25.74 -11.68
N CYS A 187 2.67 25.49 -10.51
CA CYS A 187 2.75 24.14 -9.94
C CYS A 187 1.34 23.56 -9.73
N SER A 188 0.41 24.42 -9.27
CA SER A 188 -1.01 24.08 -9.10
C SER A 188 -1.79 23.84 -10.39
N SER A 189 -1.18 24.02 -11.57
CA SER A 189 -1.82 23.68 -12.85
C SER A 189 -1.91 22.17 -13.07
N CYS A 190 -1.01 21.39 -12.47
CA CYS A 190 -1.09 19.92 -12.46
C CYS A 190 -1.41 19.42 -11.04
N HIS A 191 -0.73 19.95 -10.02
CA HIS A 191 -1.00 19.59 -8.63
C HIS A 191 -2.14 20.43 -8.04
N MET A 192 -3.37 20.18 -8.49
CA MET A 192 -4.53 21.00 -8.18
C MET A 192 -5.03 20.80 -6.73
N PRO A 193 -4.95 21.82 -5.83
CA PRO A 193 -5.33 21.65 -4.43
C PRO A 193 -6.77 21.14 -4.24
N SER A 194 -7.71 21.66 -5.04
CA SER A 194 -9.14 21.30 -4.99
C SER A 194 -9.46 19.89 -5.51
N SER A 195 -8.46 19.17 -6.02
CA SER A 195 -8.59 17.82 -6.57
C SER A 195 -7.49 16.92 -6.02
N ASN A 196 -7.27 17.00 -4.71
CA ASN A 196 -6.28 16.16 -4.00
C ASN A 196 -4.87 16.24 -4.59
N PHE A 197 -4.50 17.41 -5.11
CA PHE A 197 -3.21 17.70 -5.73
C PHE A 197 -2.89 16.85 -6.97
N ILE A 198 -3.91 16.45 -7.71
CA ILE A 198 -3.78 15.76 -8.99
C ILE A 198 -4.71 16.38 -10.05
N ASP A 199 -4.32 16.27 -11.32
CA ASP A 199 -5.15 16.66 -12.48
C ASP A 199 -5.69 15.46 -13.26
N GLY A 200 -5.32 14.24 -12.86
CA GLY A 200 -5.70 13.00 -13.55
C GLY A 200 -5.08 12.86 -14.95
N LEU A 201 -4.01 13.59 -15.24
CA LEU A 201 -3.33 13.59 -16.52
C LEU A 201 -1.88 13.12 -16.40
N ARG A 202 -1.33 12.72 -17.53
CA ARG A 202 0.08 12.35 -17.69
C ARG A 202 0.87 13.48 -18.32
N HIS A 203 2.08 13.69 -17.82
CA HIS A 203 2.97 14.74 -18.29
C HIS A 203 4.38 14.21 -18.53
N ASP A 204 4.99 14.68 -19.62
CA ASP A 204 6.43 14.57 -19.83
C ASP A 204 7.07 15.90 -19.37
N ILE A 205 7.64 15.86 -18.16
CA ILE A 205 8.43 16.98 -17.60
C ILE A 205 9.92 16.86 -17.96
N GLY A 206 10.28 15.87 -18.79
CA GLY A 206 11.65 15.54 -19.16
C GLY A 206 12.44 14.97 -18.01
N SER A 207 11.81 14.13 -17.17
CA SER A 207 12.42 13.34 -16.11
C SER A 207 12.67 11.88 -16.49
N GLY A 208 11.99 11.35 -17.52
CA GLY A 208 12.18 9.97 -17.98
C GLY A 208 13.45 9.76 -18.81
N ASN A 209 13.86 8.49 -18.95
CA ASN A 209 15.13 8.10 -19.57
C ASN A 209 15.07 7.82 -21.08
N SER A 210 13.93 8.06 -21.73
CA SER A 210 13.77 7.69 -23.14
C SER A 210 14.50 8.63 -24.09
N SER A 211 15.23 8.05 -25.06
CA SER A 211 15.90 8.79 -26.14
C SER A 211 14.94 9.29 -27.22
N SER A 212 13.68 8.86 -27.19
CA SER A 212 12.63 9.32 -28.13
C SER A 212 11.68 10.26 -27.41
N PRO A 213 11.54 11.53 -27.88
CA PRO A 213 10.40 12.35 -27.51
C PRO A 213 9.12 11.57 -27.82
N ASN A 214 8.19 11.48 -26.87
CA ASN A 214 6.91 10.74 -26.96
C ASN A 214 6.92 9.23 -26.66
N ALA A 215 8.01 8.68 -26.11
CA ALA A 215 7.96 7.31 -25.62
C ALA A 215 7.08 7.21 -24.36
N ARG A 216 6.38 6.09 -24.17
CA ARG A 216 5.39 5.95 -23.08
C ARG A 216 6.03 6.03 -21.70
N ASP A 217 7.26 5.58 -21.58
CA ASP A 217 8.16 5.64 -20.42
C ASP A 217 8.67 7.05 -20.09
N SER A 218 8.33 8.07 -20.88
CA SER A 218 8.63 9.48 -20.56
C SER A 218 7.45 10.21 -19.90
N PHE A 219 6.25 9.63 -19.90
CA PHE A 219 5.04 10.24 -19.36
C PHE A 219 4.64 9.59 -18.04
N PHE A 220 4.47 10.42 -17.02
CA PHE A 220 4.07 9.98 -15.69
C PHE A 220 2.80 10.71 -15.27
N ASP A 221 1.95 10.04 -14.50
CA ASP A 221 0.82 10.70 -13.84
C ASP A 221 1.33 11.75 -12.85
N THR A 222 0.55 12.82 -12.68
CA THR A 222 0.78 13.78 -11.60
C THR A 222 0.56 13.08 -10.25
N PRO A 223 1.59 12.85 -9.41
CA PRO A 223 1.38 12.23 -8.10
C PRO A 223 0.68 13.21 -7.16
N THR A 224 -0.16 12.69 -6.26
CA THR A 224 -0.71 13.52 -5.18
C THR A 224 0.41 14.05 -4.28
N LEU A 225 0.22 15.26 -3.74
CA LEU A 225 1.09 15.82 -2.72
C LEU A 225 0.59 15.54 -1.30
N ILE A 226 -0.61 14.95 -1.14
CA ILE A 226 -1.11 14.56 0.17
C ILE A 226 -0.23 13.44 0.74
N ASN A 227 0.20 13.59 1.99
CA ASN A 227 1.09 12.66 2.70
C ASN A 227 2.49 12.44 2.06
N VAL A 228 2.89 13.22 1.05
CA VAL A 228 4.16 13.08 0.31
C VAL A 228 5.41 13.25 1.18
N LYS A 229 5.28 13.84 2.36
CA LYS A 229 6.39 14.02 3.31
C LYS A 229 7.03 12.69 3.74
N TYR A 230 6.28 11.60 3.69
CA TYR A 230 6.71 10.30 4.21
C TYR A 230 7.24 9.34 3.15
N THR A 231 7.13 9.71 1.87
CA THR A 231 7.34 8.81 0.72
C THR A 231 8.66 9.03 -0.02
N ALA A 232 9.61 9.75 0.58
CA ALA A 232 10.95 9.87 0.03
C ALA A 232 11.60 8.47 -0.20
N PRO A 233 12.45 8.31 -1.22
CA PRO A 233 12.89 9.35 -2.16
C PRO A 233 11.87 9.62 -3.28
N TYR A 234 12.04 10.74 -3.98
CA TYR A 234 11.08 11.31 -4.93
C TYR A 234 11.48 11.11 -6.39
N PHE A 235 10.48 11.25 -7.27
CA PHE A 235 10.46 10.88 -8.70
C PHE A 235 10.28 9.37 -8.93
N HIS A 236 9.92 9.00 -10.17
CA HIS A 236 9.63 7.62 -10.59
C HIS A 236 10.83 6.67 -10.47
N ASP A 237 12.03 7.23 -10.42
CA ASP A 237 13.28 6.51 -10.21
C ASP A 237 13.84 6.76 -8.80
N GLY A 238 13.12 7.52 -7.96
CA GLY A 238 13.56 7.99 -6.64
C GLY A 238 14.88 8.79 -6.65
N SER A 239 15.24 9.47 -7.74
CA SER A 239 16.54 10.16 -7.87
C SER A 239 16.75 11.31 -6.89
N LEU A 240 15.71 11.79 -6.21
CA LEU A 240 15.75 12.97 -5.35
C LEU A 240 15.45 12.61 -3.89
N GLU A 241 16.37 12.86 -2.97
CA GLU A 241 16.28 12.36 -1.58
C GLU A 241 15.25 13.11 -0.73
N ASN A 242 15.01 14.39 -1.03
CA ASN A 242 14.12 15.24 -0.23
C ASN A 242 13.32 16.24 -1.10
N LEU A 243 12.27 16.85 -0.53
CA LEU A 243 11.40 17.79 -1.25
C LEU A 243 12.15 19.05 -1.69
N SER A 244 13.22 19.44 -1.00
CA SER A 244 14.03 20.58 -1.40
C SER A 244 14.83 20.31 -2.67
N ASP A 245 15.27 19.06 -2.88
CA ASP A 245 15.90 18.62 -4.13
C ASP A 245 14.89 18.64 -5.29
N VAL A 246 13.62 18.28 -5.03
CA VAL A 246 12.52 18.41 -6.02
C VAL A 246 12.33 19.87 -6.42
N VAL A 247 12.25 20.78 -5.45
CA VAL A 247 12.12 22.22 -5.72
C VAL A 247 13.33 22.75 -6.50
N GLN A 248 14.54 22.33 -6.13
CA GLN A 248 15.76 22.71 -6.83
C GLN A 248 15.76 22.20 -8.27
N TRP A 249 15.36 20.94 -8.50
CA TRP A 249 15.27 20.35 -9.83
C TRP A 249 14.34 21.14 -10.74
N PHE A 250 13.13 21.49 -10.28
CA PHE A 250 12.19 22.31 -11.07
C PHE A 250 12.74 23.72 -11.33
N ASN A 251 13.40 24.32 -10.33
CA ASN A 251 14.03 25.63 -10.48
C ASN A 251 15.11 25.64 -11.56
N GLU A 252 15.95 24.61 -11.62
CA GLU A 252 17.00 24.46 -12.64
C GLU A 252 16.42 24.10 -14.01
N LYS A 253 15.58 23.06 -14.07
CA LYS A 253 14.98 22.54 -15.30
C LYS A 253 14.24 23.63 -16.08
N TYR A 254 13.42 24.41 -15.37
CA TYR A 254 12.59 25.47 -15.96
C TYR A 254 13.16 26.87 -15.73
N LYS A 255 14.40 27.00 -15.23
CA LYS A 255 15.08 28.29 -15.00
C LYS A 255 14.17 29.31 -14.29
N LEU A 256 13.52 28.89 -13.21
CA LEU A 256 12.50 29.67 -12.51
C LEU A 256 13.08 30.90 -11.78
N GLN A 257 14.41 30.93 -11.57
CA GLN A 257 15.14 32.01 -10.90
C GLN A 257 14.64 32.28 -9.47
N LEU A 258 14.25 31.21 -8.76
CA LEU A 258 13.84 31.31 -7.37
C LEU A 258 15.07 31.60 -6.49
N SER A 259 14.93 32.56 -5.59
CA SER A 259 15.89 32.79 -4.52
C SER A 259 15.93 31.63 -3.53
N GLU A 260 16.99 31.52 -2.72
CA GLU A 260 17.08 30.52 -1.64
C GLU A 260 15.88 30.59 -0.70
N LYS A 261 15.41 31.81 -0.41
CA LYS A 261 14.22 32.02 0.40
C LYS A 261 12.96 31.47 -0.26
N GLU A 262 12.76 31.73 -1.56
CA GLU A 262 11.56 31.24 -2.27
C GLU A 262 11.55 29.71 -2.39
N LYS A 263 12.72 29.08 -2.60
CA LYS A 263 12.86 27.62 -2.57
C LYS A 263 12.52 27.04 -1.20
N ALA A 264 13.01 27.67 -0.12
CA ALA A 264 12.69 27.26 1.24
C ALA A 264 11.21 27.50 1.59
N ASP A 265 10.60 28.57 1.09
CA ASP A 265 9.17 28.85 1.27
C ASP A 265 8.33 27.76 0.55
N LEU A 266 8.67 27.38 -0.70
CA LEU A 266 8.03 26.26 -1.43
C LEU A 266 8.23 24.90 -0.76
N THR A 267 9.43 24.61 -0.27
CA THR A 267 9.71 23.35 0.42
C THR A 267 8.82 23.21 1.67
N ALA A 268 8.69 24.28 2.47
CA ALA A 268 7.81 24.30 3.63
C ALA A 268 6.33 24.10 3.25
N TYR A 269 5.89 24.62 2.10
CA TYR A 269 4.55 24.35 1.59
C TYR A 269 4.35 22.87 1.27
N LEU A 270 5.28 22.24 0.56
CA LEU A 270 5.21 20.80 0.24
C LEU A 270 5.25 19.93 1.51
N ASP A 271 6.07 20.30 2.50
CA ASP A 271 6.14 19.62 3.79
C ASP A 271 4.82 19.69 4.57
N GLU A 272 4.12 20.84 4.56
CA GLU A 272 2.86 21.01 5.28
C GLU A 272 1.66 20.39 4.53
N VAL A 273 1.63 20.49 3.20
CA VAL A 273 0.66 19.76 2.35
C VAL A 273 0.84 18.25 2.52
N GLY A 274 2.10 17.80 2.54
CA GLY A 274 2.47 16.41 2.69
C GLY A 274 2.42 15.88 4.12
N ALA A 275 2.08 16.70 5.12
CA ALA A 275 2.00 16.25 6.49
C ALA A 275 0.69 15.48 6.76
N GLY A 276 0.80 14.48 7.62
CA GLY A 276 -0.32 13.71 8.17
C GLY A 276 -0.20 13.57 9.68
N GLU A 277 -1.32 13.56 10.38
CA GLU A 277 -1.42 13.33 11.82
C GLU A 277 -1.05 11.88 12.15
N GLU A 278 -0.22 11.68 13.18
CA GLU A 278 0.19 10.36 13.70
C GLU A 278 0.55 9.36 12.58
N PRO A 279 1.57 9.63 11.75
CA PRO A 279 1.83 8.89 10.52
C PRO A 279 2.31 7.44 10.72
N PHE A 280 2.62 7.06 11.96
CA PHE A 280 3.17 5.77 12.32
C PHE A 280 2.41 5.20 13.52
N GLU A 281 2.36 3.87 13.59
CA GLU A 281 1.81 3.14 14.72
C GLU A 281 2.62 3.46 15.99
N ASN A 282 1.89 3.71 17.07
CA ASN A 282 2.46 3.92 18.39
C ASN A 282 2.35 2.62 19.18
N PHE A 283 3.48 1.94 19.36
CA PHE A 283 3.55 0.76 20.21
C PHE A 283 3.87 1.13 21.66
N ASP A 284 3.18 0.48 22.59
CA ASP A 284 3.39 0.60 24.02
C ASP A 284 3.42 -0.78 24.70
N TYR A 285 3.09 -0.86 25.99
CA TYR A 285 3.13 -2.12 26.72
C TYR A 285 1.91 -3.03 26.45
N GLU A 286 0.80 -2.49 25.94
CA GLU A 286 -0.41 -3.24 25.57
C GLU A 286 -0.55 -3.36 24.05
N ASN A 287 -0.16 -2.31 23.30
CA ASN A 287 -0.14 -2.31 21.85
C ASN A 287 1.25 -2.70 21.35
N THR A 288 1.43 -3.98 21.05
CA THR A 288 2.67 -4.55 20.52
C THR A 288 2.50 -4.95 19.06
N GLN A 289 3.60 -5.18 18.34
CA GLN A 289 3.55 -5.72 16.99
C GLN A 289 2.79 -7.06 16.96
N PHE A 290 3.07 -7.96 17.90
CA PHE A 290 2.40 -9.25 17.96
C PHE A 290 0.89 -9.13 18.18
N THR A 291 0.42 -8.20 19.03
CA THR A 291 -1.02 -7.99 19.22
C THR A 291 -1.70 -7.42 17.98
N LEU A 292 -0.98 -6.63 17.18
CA LEU A 292 -1.46 -6.13 15.90
C LEU A 292 -1.57 -7.27 14.88
N ASP A 293 -0.49 -8.03 14.69
CA ASP A 293 -0.42 -9.19 13.77
C ASP A 293 -1.50 -10.23 14.15
N TRP A 294 -1.66 -10.51 15.44
CA TRP A 294 -2.69 -11.39 15.96
C TRP A 294 -4.11 -10.89 15.65
N SER A 295 -4.36 -9.58 15.79
CA SER A 295 -5.66 -8.99 15.48
C SER A 295 -6.00 -9.12 14.00
N GLU A 296 -5.01 -8.89 13.13
CA GLU A 296 -5.13 -9.01 11.67
C GLU A 296 -5.44 -10.46 11.25
N LEU A 297 -4.70 -11.44 11.76
CA LEU A 297 -4.95 -12.86 11.48
C LEU A 297 -6.33 -13.31 11.99
N SER A 298 -6.77 -12.79 13.14
CA SER A 298 -8.12 -13.02 13.68
C SER A 298 -9.20 -12.44 12.75
N THR A 299 -8.95 -11.27 12.15
CA THR A 299 -9.83 -10.67 11.13
C THR A 299 -9.87 -11.53 9.88
N PHE A 300 -8.73 -12.02 9.37
CA PHE A 300 -8.70 -12.89 8.19
C PHE A 300 -9.52 -14.16 8.39
N LEU A 301 -9.38 -14.80 9.55
CA LEU A 301 -10.10 -16.02 9.88
C LEU A 301 -11.61 -15.82 10.04
N SER A 302 -12.08 -14.60 10.35
CA SER A 302 -13.51 -14.31 10.44
C SER A 302 -14.25 -14.61 9.13
N THR A 303 -13.54 -14.56 8.00
CA THR A 303 -14.09 -14.88 6.67
C THR A 303 -14.58 -16.34 6.57
N LEU A 304 -14.09 -17.26 7.42
CA LEU A 304 -14.59 -18.63 7.53
C LEU A 304 -16.07 -18.70 7.94
N ASN A 305 -16.60 -17.66 8.63
CA ASN A 305 -18.02 -17.54 8.94
C ASN A 305 -18.90 -17.52 7.69
N THR A 306 -18.34 -17.09 6.54
CA THR A 306 -19.03 -17.09 5.24
C THR A 306 -18.58 -18.26 4.37
N LEU A 307 -17.28 -18.56 4.34
CA LEU A 307 -16.72 -19.57 3.43
C LEU A 307 -17.13 -21.00 3.79
N ILE A 308 -17.13 -21.38 5.08
CA ILE A 308 -17.51 -22.74 5.49
C ILE A 308 -18.98 -23.05 5.17
N PRO A 309 -19.96 -22.18 5.50
CA PRO A 309 -21.36 -22.41 5.10
C PRO A 309 -21.57 -22.41 3.58
N ALA A 310 -20.71 -21.72 2.83
CA ALA A 310 -20.74 -21.71 1.37
C ALA A 310 -20.06 -22.94 0.73
N GLU A 311 -19.45 -23.83 1.53
CA GLU A 311 -18.70 -25.00 1.06
C GLU A 311 -17.56 -24.63 0.09
N ASP A 312 -16.96 -23.44 0.28
CA ASP A 312 -15.99 -22.88 -0.64
C ASP A 312 -14.56 -23.38 -0.36
N LYS A 313 -14.30 -24.63 -0.77
CA LYS A 313 -13.01 -25.31 -0.55
C LYS A 313 -11.81 -24.49 -1.03
N PHE A 314 -11.95 -23.83 -2.18
CA PHE A 314 -10.84 -23.12 -2.81
C PHE A 314 -10.38 -21.92 -1.95
N HIS A 315 -11.32 -21.03 -1.59
CA HIS A 315 -10.97 -19.83 -0.84
C HIS A 315 -10.64 -20.15 0.63
N ILE A 316 -11.20 -21.21 1.22
CA ILE A 316 -10.80 -21.69 2.56
C ILE A 316 -9.36 -22.18 2.55
N LYS A 317 -8.97 -22.98 1.55
CA LYS A 317 -7.59 -23.47 1.45
C LYS A 317 -6.60 -22.30 1.33
N LEU A 318 -6.89 -21.34 0.45
CA LEU A 318 -6.06 -20.14 0.27
C LEU A 318 -5.91 -19.33 1.57
N LEU A 319 -7.01 -19.12 2.29
CA LEU A 319 -7.00 -18.44 3.59
C LEU A 319 -6.13 -19.18 4.61
N LEU A 320 -6.33 -20.48 4.77
CA LEU A 320 -5.63 -21.26 5.79
C LEU A 320 -4.15 -21.44 5.45
N ASP A 321 -3.79 -21.62 4.17
CA ASP A 321 -2.40 -21.69 3.72
C ASP A 321 -1.66 -20.36 3.99
N THR A 322 -2.36 -19.22 3.91
CA THR A 322 -1.83 -17.89 4.28
C THR A 322 -1.67 -17.76 5.80
N VAL A 323 -2.77 -17.81 6.54
CA VAL A 323 -2.81 -17.53 8.00
C VAL A 323 -1.99 -18.53 8.81
N ALA A 324 -2.05 -19.82 8.49
CA ALA A 324 -1.35 -20.84 9.28
C ALA A 324 0.17 -20.72 9.15
N LYS A 325 0.67 -20.22 8.01
CA LYS A 325 2.10 -19.99 7.81
C LYS A 325 2.58 -18.81 8.65
N ASP A 326 1.84 -17.70 8.65
CA ASP A 326 2.20 -16.50 9.40
C ASP A 326 2.13 -16.74 10.92
N LEU A 327 1.04 -17.38 11.40
CA LEU A 327 0.93 -17.78 12.81
C LEU A 327 2.09 -18.66 13.28
N LYS A 328 2.56 -19.60 12.45
CA LYS A 328 3.72 -20.46 12.78
C LYS A 328 5.02 -19.65 12.88
N VAL A 329 5.19 -18.64 12.02
CA VAL A 329 6.36 -17.74 12.05
C VAL A 329 6.32 -16.86 13.30
N ASP A 330 5.17 -16.27 13.62
CA ASP A 330 5.00 -15.42 14.79
C ASP A 330 5.20 -16.20 16.09
N ALA A 331 4.63 -17.40 16.18
CA ALA A 331 4.80 -18.30 17.33
C ALA A 331 6.27 -18.64 17.62
N ALA A 332 7.09 -18.78 16.57
CA ALA A 332 8.52 -19.06 16.68
C ALA A 332 9.32 -17.84 17.16
N GLY A 333 8.80 -16.63 16.93
CA GLY A 333 9.39 -15.37 17.38
C GLY A 333 9.06 -15.01 18.84
N LEU A 334 8.04 -15.62 19.44
CA LEU A 334 7.61 -15.33 20.81
C LEU A 334 8.67 -15.74 21.84
N LYS A 335 9.04 -14.78 22.70
CA LYS A 335 9.98 -15.03 23.82
C LYS A 335 9.34 -15.79 24.99
N ASN A 336 8.00 -15.75 25.10
CA ASN A 336 7.26 -16.42 26.15
C ASN A 336 6.75 -17.79 25.65
N LEU A 337 7.34 -18.86 26.18
CA LEU A 337 7.02 -20.23 25.79
C LEU A 337 5.56 -20.63 26.09
N ASP A 338 4.96 -20.06 27.14
CA ASP A 338 3.57 -20.35 27.49
C ASP A 338 2.61 -19.77 26.43
N GLN A 339 2.87 -18.57 25.93
CA GLN A 339 2.08 -17.96 24.84
C GLN A 339 2.29 -18.71 23.52
N SER A 340 3.53 -19.11 23.21
CA SER A 340 3.86 -19.90 22.02
C SER A 340 3.05 -21.21 21.95
N SER A 341 2.90 -21.90 23.10
CA SER A 341 2.10 -23.14 23.17
C SER A 341 0.61 -22.93 22.83
N LEU A 342 0.03 -21.78 23.20
CA LEU A 342 -1.37 -21.45 22.89
C LEU A 342 -1.55 -21.19 21.39
N VAL A 343 -0.58 -20.51 20.76
CA VAL A 343 -0.62 -20.26 19.31
C VAL A 343 -0.53 -21.57 18.54
N TYR A 344 0.36 -22.50 18.94
CA TYR A 344 0.42 -23.82 18.29
C TYR A 344 -0.89 -24.61 18.40
N GLU A 345 -1.59 -24.56 19.54
CA GLU A 345 -2.89 -25.23 19.67
C GLU A 345 -3.96 -24.66 18.72
N LEU A 346 -3.98 -23.32 18.53
CA LEU A 346 -4.85 -22.66 17.57
C LEU A 346 -4.51 -23.08 16.14
N THR A 347 -3.22 -23.10 15.80
CA THR A 347 -2.73 -23.54 14.50
C THR A 347 -3.08 -25.00 14.20
N ASP A 348 -2.93 -25.91 15.16
CA ASP A 348 -3.33 -27.32 15.01
C ASP A 348 -4.83 -27.47 14.71
N LYS A 349 -5.66 -26.56 15.24
CA LYS A 349 -7.09 -26.51 14.90
C LYS A 349 -7.33 -26.02 13.48
N LEU A 350 -6.59 -25.02 13.01
CA LEU A 350 -6.66 -24.59 11.61
C LEU A 350 -6.27 -25.72 10.66
N ASP A 351 -5.18 -26.44 10.96
CA ASP A 351 -4.75 -27.62 10.19
C ASP A 351 -5.84 -28.72 10.19
N SER A 352 -6.55 -28.90 11.31
CA SER A 352 -7.67 -29.85 11.42
C SER A 352 -8.89 -29.42 10.60
N ILE A 353 -9.21 -28.12 10.58
CA ILE A 353 -10.29 -27.55 9.75
C ILE A 353 -9.97 -27.79 8.27
N LEU A 354 -8.74 -27.48 7.84
CA LEU A 354 -8.29 -27.71 6.46
C LEU A 354 -8.43 -29.18 6.07
N ALA A 355 -8.00 -30.10 6.93
CA ALA A 355 -8.09 -31.53 6.66
C ALA A 355 -9.54 -32.05 6.54
N ALA A 356 -10.50 -31.43 7.24
CA ALA A 356 -11.93 -31.74 7.09
C ALA A 356 -12.49 -31.17 5.77
N VAL A 357 -12.14 -29.92 5.44
CA VAL A 357 -12.52 -29.25 4.20
C VAL A 357 -11.99 -29.99 2.97
N GLU A 358 -10.74 -30.46 2.99
CA GLU A 358 -10.17 -31.24 1.89
C GLU A 358 -10.95 -32.53 1.60
N LYS A 359 -11.58 -33.12 2.63
CA LYS A 359 -12.42 -34.33 2.56
C LYS A 359 -13.90 -34.05 2.30
N ASP A 360 -14.29 -32.78 2.08
CA ASP A 360 -15.70 -32.35 1.95
C ASP A 360 -16.54 -32.67 3.21
N ASP A 361 -15.91 -32.75 4.39
CA ASP A 361 -16.59 -32.95 5.67
C ASP A 361 -16.96 -31.61 6.32
N TRP A 362 -17.96 -30.97 5.73
CA TRP A 362 -18.42 -29.62 6.12
C TRP A 362 -19.02 -29.55 7.52
N GLN A 363 -19.61 -30.66 7.99
CA GLN A 363 -20.15 -30.74 9.34
C GLN A 363 -19.00 -30.69 10.37
N THR A 364 -17.95 -31.49 10.14
CA THR A 364 -16.77 -31.48 11.02
C THR A 364 -16.04 -30.15 10.93
N SER A 365 -15.86 -29.57 9.73
CA SER A 365 -15.18 -28.27 9.60
C SER A 365 -15.93 -27.15 10.33
N ALA A 366 -17.26 -27.12 10.26
CA ALA A 366 -18.07 -26.16 10.99
C ALA A 366 -17.97 -26.34 12.52
N SER A 367 -17.96 -27.59 13.01
CA SER A 367 -17.76 -27.88 14.43
C SER A 367 -16.38 -27.43 14.91
N LEU A 368 -15.33 -27.75 14.15
CA LEU A 368 -13.96 -27.36 14.47
C LEU A 368 -13.76 -25.84 14.44
N TRP A 369 -14.43 -25.14 13.54
CA TRP A 369 -14.41 -23.67 13.50
C TRP A 369 -15.05 -23.05 14.75
N LEU A 370 -16.18 -23.58 15.22
CA LEU A 370 -16.79 -23.14 16.49
C LEU A 370 -15.86 -23.40 17.68
N GLU A 371 -15.15 -24.53 17.69
CA GLU A 371 -14.13 -24.83 18.70
C GLU A 371 -12.95 -23.84 18.63
N TYR A 372 -12.47 -23.51 17.44
CA TYR A 372 -11.43 -22.50 17.23
C TYR A 372 -11.85 -21.15 17.83
N GLN A 373 -13.05 -20.67 17.52
CA GLN A 373 -13.56 -19.40 18.05
C GLN A 373 -13.64 -19.41 19.58
N GLN A 374 -13.99 -20.54 20.20
CA GLN A 374 -13.98 -20.67 21.66
C GLN A 374 -12.56 -20.60 22.24
N LEU A 375 -11.58 -21.22 21.57
CA LEU A 375 -10.17 -21.16 21.97
C LEU A 375 -9.61 -19.75 21.81
N GLU A 376 -9.85 -19.11 20.67
CA GLU A 376 -9.45 -17.73 20.39
C GLU A 376 -9.98 -16.77 21.46
N ASN A 377 -11.28 -16.85 21.79
CA ASN A 377 -11.87 -16.02 22.85
C ASN A 377 -11.24 -16.27 24.23
N LYS A 378 -10.83 -17.51 24.51
CA LYS A 378 -10.16 -17.90 25.75
C LYS A 378 -8.70 -17.43 25.80
N TYR A 379 -8.01 -17.40 24.66
CA TYR A 379 -6.57 -17.13 24.56
C TYR A 379 -6.25 -15.68 24.24
N GLY A 380 -7.08 -15.00 23.47
CA GLY A 380 -6.91 -13.59 23.06
C GLY A 380 -6.52 -12.65 24.20
N PRO A 381 -7.18 -12.68 25.38
CA PRO A 381 -6.79 -11.83 26.50
C PRO A 381 -5.39 -12.09 27.08
N LYS A 382 -4.79 -13.25 26.79
CA LYS A 382 -3.44 -13.63 27.25
C LYS A 382 -2.33 -13.20 26.30
N PHE A 383 -2.68 -12.70 25.11
CA PHE A 383 -1.75 -12.19 24.11
C PHE A 383 -1.48 -10.69 24.26
N LYS A 384 -2.18 -10.02 25.19
CA LYS A 384 -1.97 -8.62 25.58
C LYS A 384 -0.81 -8.45 26.54
#